data_AF-A0A956I700-F1
#
_entry.id   AF-A0A956I700-F1
#
_cell.length_a   1.000
_cell.length_b   1.000
_cell.length_c   1.000
_cell.angle_alpha   90.00
_cell.angle_beta   90.00
_cell.angle_gamma   90.00
#
_symmetry.space_group_name_H-M   'P 1'
#
loop_
_entity.id
_entity.type
_entity.pdbx_description
1 polymer ?
#
loop_
_entity_poly.entity_id
_entity_poly.type
_entity_poly.pdbx_seq_one_letter_code
_entity_poly.pdbx_strand_id
1 'polypeptide(L)'
;MRWPNAVGGRRFLAALFVARRPVARLAALALTLSGACSPSVTAQPAPAVPSLVDSRSLPSARSVLGAVRPSRATRGSRPVPEEPSASGPTADEPRVILWVWHGEQDLRGLPSDVGVAYLARTVTARLGAPTITMPRRSALWLDPDTARTAVVHVEVRRGATLAAAADHVLRAAESASREEGVREVQIDFDCPRSMRADYAVLLAGLRARLPRAQRLSITALGSWCASDRWLADVDVDRVVPMLFGPGHEAGLLHRARASGEPLREPRCRDAIGVREGDPPLTPTPRTLFVFPRSRWTRDRAVHEARRAGRGTRPATRG
;
A
#
# COMPACT_ATOMS: atom_id res chain seq x y z
N MET A 1 -57.45 -32.28 3.37
CA MET A 1 -58.21 -31.23 4.06
C MET A 1 -57.81 -29.90 3.44
N ARG A 2 -58.51 -29.40 2.42
CA ARG A 2 -59.59 -28.38 2.48
C ARG A 2 -59.22 -27.08 3.24
N TRP A 3 -58.87 -26.03 2.45
CA TRP A 3 -59.41 -24.65 2.39
C TRP A 3 -59.62 -23.84 3.71
N PRO A 4 -59.74 -22.48 3.69
CA PRO A 4 -59.15 -21.46 2.81
C PRO A 4 -58.85 -20.07 3.45
N ASN A 5 -58.44 -19.15 2.58
CA ASN A 5 -58.50 -17.68 2.68
C ASN A 5 -59.60 -17.06 3.56
N ALA A 6 -59.28 -15.96 4.23
CA ALA A 6 -60.25 -14.93 4.62
C ALA A 6 -59.68 -13.52 4.40
N VAL A 7 -60.49 -12.75 3.67
CA VAL A 7 -60.39 -11.33 3.33
C VAL A 7 -61.12 -10.51 4.40
N GLY A 8 -60.68 -9.26 4.59
CA GLY A 8 -61.46 -8.19 5.22
C GLY A 8 -60.89 -7.74 6.57
N GLY A 9 -60.75 -6.47 6.89
CA GLY A 9 -61.18 -5.23 6.27
C GLY A 9 -61.16 -4.14 7.35
N ARG A 10 -61.40 -2.90 6.90
CA ARG A 10 -61.78 -1.69 7.68
C ARG A 10 -60.66 -0.75 8.14
N ARG A 11 -60.63 0.34 7.37
CA ARG A 11 -60.29 1.72 7.68
C ARG A 11 -60.69 2.15 9.10
N PHE A 12 -59.81 2.91 9.76
CA PHE A 12 -60.19 3.99 10.66
C PHE A 12 -59.47 5.27 10.23
N LEU A 13 -60.26 6.32 10.07
CA LEU A 13 -59.87 7.71 9.84
C LEU A 13 -59.87 8.47 11.18
N ALA A 14 -59.19 9.62 11.15
CA ALA A 14 -59.18 10.73 12.12
C ALA A 14 -58.26 10.52 13.34
N ALA A 15 -57.52 11.51 13.86
CA ALA A 15 -57.69 12.96 13.73
C ALA A 15 -56.35 13.73 13.80
N LEU A 16 -56.40 14.92 13.23
CA LEU A 16 -55.42 16.01 13.34
C LEU A 16 -55.19 16.43 14.81
N PHE A 17 -53.96 16.81 15.14
CA PHE A 17 -53.74 17.96 16.02
C PHE A 17 -52.50 18.75 15.60
N VAL A 18 -52.74 20.04 15.42
CA VAL A 18 -51.81 21.11 15.05
C VAL A 18 -51.44 21.88 16.32
N ALA A 19 -50.16 22.12 16.58
CA ALA A 19 -49.65 23.29 17.32
C ALA A 19 -48.13 23.35 17.13
N ARG A 20 -47.62 24.21 16.23
CA ARG A 20 -47.18 25.61 16.44
C ARG A 20 -45.98 25.78 17.39
N ARG A 21 -44.88 26.27 16.79
CA ARG A 21 -43.65 26.80 17.39
C ARG A 21 -43.93 28.01 18.30
N PRO A 22 -42.93 28.43 19.08
CA PRO A 22 -42.54 29.83 18.97
C PRO A 22 -41.03 30.03 18.75
N VAL A 23 -40.75 31.07 17.96
CA VAL A 23 -39.47 31.76 17.80
C VAL A 23 -39.43 32.86 18.86
N ALA A 24 -38.28 33.09 19.49
CA ALA A 24 -38.01 34.35 20.19
C ALA A 24 -36.61 34.87 19.85
N ARG A 25 -36.59 36.11 19.40
CA ARG A 25 -35.44 37.01 19.18
C ARG A 25 -35.32 37.97 20.37
N LEU A 26 -34.21 38.74 20.36
CA LEU A 26 -33.88 39.98 21.08
C LEU A 26 -33.00 39.76 22.33
N ALA A 27 -32.02 40.59 22.68
CA ALA A 27 -31.34 41.74 22.06
C ALA A 27 -30.09 42.05 22.92
N ALA A 28 -29.22 42.91 22.40
CA ALA A 28 -27.96 43.38 22.98
C ALA A 28 -28.12 44.22 24.27
N LEU A 29 -27.03 44.31 25.07
CA LEU A 29 -26.66 45.53 25.79
C LEU A 29 -25.13 45.60 26.03
N ALA A 30 -24.67 46.83 26.21
CA ALA A 30 -23.37 47.40 25.90
C ALA A 30 -22.30 47.37 27.01
N LEU A 31 -21.05 47.58 26.54
CA LEU A 31 -19.89 48.30 27.11
C LEU A 31 -19.72 48.45 28.63
N THR A 32 -18.53 48.07 29.11
CA THR A 32 -17.65 48.96 29.89
C THR A 32 -16.18 48.81 29.45
N LEU A 33 -15.53 49.97 29.28
CA LEU A 33 -14.10 50.17 29.02
C LEU A 33 -13.33 50.27 30.35
N SER A 34 -12.14 49.67 30.42
CA SER A 34 -10.89 50.28 30.93
C SER A 34 -9.84 49.23 31.22
N GLY A 35 -8.58 49.49 30.86
CA GLY A 35 -7.42 48.79 31.43
C GLY A 35 -6.28 48.54 30.45
N ALA A 36 -5.28 49.40 30.49
CA ALA A 36 -4.06 49.38 29.69
C ALA A 36 -3.19 48.11 29.86
N CYS A 37 -2.45 47.75 28.80
CA CYS A 37 -0.99 47.55 28.83
C CYS A 37 -0.50 47.05 27.46
N SER A 38 0.24 47.91 26.74
CA SER A 38 1.19 47.47 25.72
C SER A 38 2.46 46.98 26.42
N PRO A 39 3.20 46.03 25.81
CA PRO A 39 4.50 46.47 25.31
C PRO A 39 4.80 45.98 23.89
N SER A 40 5.41 46.88 23.16
CA SER A 40 6.01 46.71 21.84
C SER A 40 7.09 45.62 21.87
N VAL A 41 7.01 44.65 20.96
CA VAL A 41 8.14 43.80 20.59
C VAL A 41 8.46 44.04 19.13
N THR A 42 9.69 44.51 18.96
CA THR A 42 10.38 44.94 17.76
C THR A 42 10.46 43.83 16.72
N ALA A 43 9.99 44.10 15.51
CA ALA A 43 10.20 43.22 14.35
C ALA A 43 11.67 43.31 13.89
N GLN A 44 12.39 42.19 13.93
CA GLN A 44 13.69 42.04 13.29
C GLN A 44 13.54 41.95 11.76
N PRO A 45 14.41 42.59 10.97
CA PRO A 45 14.43 42.43 9.52
C PRO A 45 15.02 41.06 9.13
N ALA A 46 14.44 40.46 8.09
CA ALA A 46 14.90 39.21 7.49
C ALA A 46 16.32 39.33 6.90
N PRO A 47 17.16 38.29 6.98
CA PRO A 47 18.47 38.28 6.34
C PRO A 47 18.33 38.21 4.80
N ALA A 48 19.18 38.99 4.13
CA ALA A 48 19.25 39.14 2.70
C ALA A 48 19.53 37.81 1.96
N VAL A 49 18.79 37.60 0.87
CA VAL A 49 19.02 36.54 -0.12
C VAL A 49 20.18 36.97 -1.02
N PRO A 50 21.26 36.18 -1.20
CA PRO A 50 22.26 36.48 -2.21
C PRO A 50 21.67 36.26 -3.61
N SER A 51 21.78 37.32 -4.40
CA SER A 51 21.37 37.44 -5.79
C SER A 51 22.14 36.49 -6.72
N LEU A 52 21.42 36.09 -7.77
CA LEU A 52 21.79 35.44 -9.03
C LEU A 52 23.28 35.27 -9.33
N VAL A 53 23.61 34.01 -9.64
CA VAL A 53 24.79 33.61 -10.38
C VAL A 53 24.70 34.17 -11.81
N ASP A 54 25.79 34.78 -12.21
CA ASP A 54 26.05 35.44 -13.48
C ASP A 54 25.85 34.50 -14.68
N SER A 55 24.91 34.85 -15.56
CA SER A 55 24.56 34.06 -16.76
C SER A 55 25.28 34.62 -17.98
N ARG A 56 26.62 34.60 -17.98
CA ARG A 56 27.44 34.91 -19.16
C ARG A 56 28.71 34.07 -19.17
N SER A 57 28.66 32.96 -19.92
CA SER A 57 29.75 32.40 -20.75
C SER A 57 29.56 30.89 -20.94
N LEU A 58 28.80 30.50 -21.97
CA LEU A 58 28.89 29.16 -22.55
C LEU A 58 29.31 29.33 -24.02
N PRO A 59 30.49 28.84 -24.43
CA PRO A 59 30.86 28.85 -25.84
C PRO A 59 30.06 27.79 -26.61
N SER A 60 29.56 28.23 -27.77
CA SER A 60 28.89 27.44 -28.80
C SER A 60 29.83 26.34 -29.33
N ALA A 61 29.42 25.08 -29.22
CA ALA A 61 30.10 23.96 -29.86
C ALA A 61 29.35 23.57 -31.15
N ARG A 62 29.68 24.26 -32.24
CA ARG A 62 29.44 23.79 -33.61
C ARG A 62 30.79 23.39 -34.21
N SER A 63 30.81 22.19 -34.79
CA SER A 63 31.78 21.70 -35.78
C SER A 63 33.18 21.30 -35.31
N VAL A 64 33.36 19.99 -35.05
CA VAL A 64 34.49 19.23 -35.62
C VAL A 64 33.95 17.90 -36.15
N LEU A 65 33.59 17.89 -37.44
CA LEU A 65 33.35 16.68 -38.22
C LEU A 65 34.73 16.11 -38.62
N GLY A 66 35.26 15.21 -37.80
CA GLY A 66 36.38 14.35 -38.17
C GLY A 66 35.84 13.08 -38.82
N ALA A 67 36.08 12.92 -40.11
CA ALA A 67 35.72 11.74 -40.88
C ALA A 67 36.48 10.50 -40.39
N VAL A 68 35.78 9.54 -39.80
CA VAL A 68 36.30 8.20 -39.52
C VAL A 68 35.68 7.23 -40.51
N ARG A 69 36.53 6.61 -41.34
CA ARG A 69 36.18 5.57 -42.31
C ARG A 69 35.65 4.32 -41.58
N PRO A 70 34.63 3.62 -42.11
CA PRO A 70 34.18 2.37 -41.52
C PRO A 70 35.17 1.24 -41.85
N SER A 71 35.88 0.74 -40.84
CA SER A 71 36.63 -0.51 -40.95
C SER A 71 35.66 -1.68 -40.81
N ARG A 72 35.68 -2.55 -41.81
CA ARG A 72 34.83 -3.74 -41.95
C ARG A 72 35.38 -4.83 -41.04
N ALA A 73 34.92 -4.86 -39.79
CA ALA A 73 35.24 -5.93 -38.85
C ALA A 73 34.18 -7.05 -38.92
N THR A 74 34.68 -8.26 -39.09
CA THR A 74 33.98 -9.53 -39.21
C THR A 74 33.01 -9.80 -38.05
N ARG A 75 31.80 -10.22 -38.40
CA ARG A 75 30.71 -10.62 -37.51
C ARG A 75 31.05 -11.95 -36.83
N GLY A 76 31.85 -11.90 -35.76
CA GLY A 76 31.98 -12.97 -34.79
C GLY A 76 30.91 -12.82 -33.72
N SER A 77 29.91 -13.70 -33.75
CA SER A 77 28.83 -13.77 -32.77
C SER A 77 29.39 -14.07 -31.39
N ARG A 78 29.60 -13.02 -30.60
CA ARG A 78 29.92 -13.13 -29.18
C ARG A 78 28.60 -13.45 -28.46
N PRO A 79 28.49 -14.54 -27.69
CA PRO A 79 27.28 -14.81 -26.93
C PRO A 79 27.06 -13.66 -25.96
N VAL A 80 25.86 -13.05 -26.05
CA VAL A 80 25.35 -12.12 -25.04
C VAL A 80 25.35 -12.90 -23.72
N PRO A 81 25.95 -12.39 -22.63
CA PRO A 81 25.78 -13.01 -21.33
C PRO A 81 24.29 -13.02 -21.03
N GLU A 82 23.73 -14.22 -20.92
CA GLU A 82 22.37 -14.46 -20.47
C GLU A 82 22.21 -13.75 -19.12
N GLU A 83 21.45 -12.65 -19.09
CA GLU A 83 21.08 -12.03 -17.81
C GLU A 83 20.39 -13.11 -16.97
N PRO A 84 20.75 -13.28 -15.69
CA PRO A 84 20.13 -14.28 -14.84
C PRO A 84 18.64 -13.95 -14.73
N SER A 85 17.87 -14.72 -15.49
CA SER A 85 16.42 -14.77 -15.50
C SER A 85 15.91 -14.84 -14.06
N ALA A 86 14.93 -13.99 -13.74
CA ALA A 86 14.34 -13.84 -12.42
C ALA A 86 14.19 -15.18 -11.70
N SER A 87 14.98 -15.35 -10.65
CA SER A 87 15.08 -16.57 -9.87
C SER A 87 13.69 -17.03 -9.44
N GLY A 88 13.36 -18.29 -9.74
CA GLY A 88 12.21 -18.98 -9.15
C GLY A 88 12.25 -18.96 -7.62
N PRO A 89 11.20 -19.44 -6.93
CA PRO A 89 11.21 -19.49 -5.47
C PRO A 89 12.42 -20.27 -4.99
N THR A 90 13.30 -19.60 -4.26
CA THR A 90 14.21 -20.30 -3.35
C THR A 90 13.35 -21.05 -2.36
N ALA A 91 13.79 -22.25 -1.96
CA ALA A 91 13.04 -23.12 -1.05
C ALA A 91 12.66 -22.45 0.30
N ASP A 92 13.27 -21.30 0.61
CA ASP A 92 13.11 -20.50 1.82
C ASP A 92 12.03 -19.40 1.76
N GLU A 93 11.30 -19.26 0.64
CA GLU A 93 10.26 -18.24 0.55
C GLU A 93 8.92 -18.70 1.14
N PRO A 94 8.32 -17.93 2.06
CA PRO A 94 7.01 -18.26 2.59
C PRO A 94 5.94 -18.30 1.50
N ARG A 95 5.20 -19.41 1.44
CA ARG A 95 4.04 -19.54 0.54
C ARG A 95 2.82 -18.83 1.07
N VAL A 96 2.72 -18.71 2.40
CA VAL A 96 1.65 -18.00 3.09
C VAL A 96 2.26 -16.91 3.94
N ILE A 97 1.75 -15.69 3.82
CA ILE A 97 2.15 -14.55 4.63
C ILE A 97 0.92 -14.03 5.35
N LEU A 98 0.92 -14.07 6.68
CA LEU A 98 -0.18 -13.55 7.49
C LEU A 98 -0.01 -12.05 7.68
N TRP A 99 -1.03 -11.27 7.34
CA TRP A 99 -1.01 -9.81 7.49
C TRP A 99 -1.43 -9.41 8.91
N VAL A 100 -0.75 -8.46 9.55
CA VAL A 100 -0.93 -8.09 10.96
C VAL A 100 -1.05 -6.57 11.11
N TRP A 101 -2.28 -6.11 11.41
CA TRP A 101 -2.60 -4.72 11.79
C TRP A 101 -2.11 -4.40 13.20
N HIS A 102 -2.56 -3.28 13.75
CA HIS A 102 -2.32 -2.89 15.13
C HIS A 102 -2.86 -3.91 16.15
N GLY A 103 -2.41 -3.75 17.40
CA GLY A 103 -2.81 -4.58 18.53
C GLY A 103 -1.80 -5.68 18.85
N GLU A 104 -1.70 -5.98 20.14
CA GLU A 104 -0.80 -6.99 20.69
C GLU A 104 -1.19 -8.39 20.23
N GLN A 105 -0.26 -9.13 19.65
CA GLN A 105 -0.48 -10.44 19.07
C GLN A 105 0.77 -11.32 19.27
N ASP A 106 0.58 -12.52 19.79
CA ASP A 106 1.64 -13.53 19.89
C ASP A 106 1.41 -14.61 18.83
N LEU A 107 2.32 -14.66 17.85
CA LEU A 107 2.30 -15.61 16.74
C LEU A 107 3.57 -16.48 16.72
N ARG A 108 4.20 -16.70 17.88
CA ARG A 108 5.27 -17.70 18.01
C ARG A 108 4.75 -19.12 17.71
N GLY A 109 5.63 -19.98 17.22
CA GLY A 109 5.35 -21.34 16.77
C GLY A 109 4.44 -21.44 15.55
N LEU A 110 4.47 -20.44 14.67
CA LEU A 110 3.94 -20.61 13.31
C LEU A 110 4.80 -21.65 12.55
N PRO A 111 4.22 -22.35 11.56
CA PRO A 111 5.01 -23.22 10.67
C PRO A 111 6.14 -22.45 9.98
N SER A 112 7.27 -23.11 9.72
CA SER A 112 8.46 -22.47 9.15
C SER A 112 8.29 -21.94 7.72
N ASP A 113 7.29 -22.44 6.98
CA ASP A 113 6.92 -21.98 5.63
C ASP A 113 5.93 -20.80 5.63
N VAL A 114 5.65 -20.23 6.80
CA VAL A 114 4.71 -19.12 7.01
C VAL A 114 5.46 -17.86 7.42
N GLY A 115 5.22 -16.79 6.67
CA GLY A 115 5.76 -15.46 6.95
C GLY A 115 4.73 -14.57 7.63
N VAL A 116 5.19 -13.42 8.13
CA VAL A 116 4.33 -12.40 8.72
C VAL A 116 4.60 -11.05 8.06
N ALA A 117 3.56 -10.44 7.48
CA ALA A 117 3.56 -9.04 7.08
C ALA A 117 2.94 -8.21 8.21
N TYR A 118 3.67 -7.26 8.77
CA TYR A 118 3.18 -6.47 9.90
C TYR A 118 3.30 -4.98 9.63
N LEU A 119 2.29 -4.23 10.09
CA LEU A 119 2.35 -2.78 10.07
C LEU A 119 3.48 -2.29 10.97
N ALA A 120 4.60 -1.90 10.37
CA ALA A 120 5.79 -1.43 11.04
C ALA A 120 5.75 0.09 11.27
N ARG A 121 5.31 0.85 10.25
CA ARG A 121 5.24 2.32 10.28
C ARG A 121 3.97 2.81 9.59
N THR A 122 3.44 3.95 10.05
CA THR A 122 2.41 4.73 9.35
C THR A 122 2.96 6.12 9.06
N VAL A 123 2.90 6.56 7.81
CA VAL A 123 3.28 7.91 7.38
C VAL A 123 2.03 8.66 6.95
N THR A 124 1.71 9.75 7.62
CA THR A 124 0.53 10.57 7.33
C THR A 124 0.94 11.97 6.90
N ALA A 125 0.54 12.38 5.71
CA ALA A 125 0.68 13.74 5.20
C ALA A 125 -0.67 14.46 5.16
N ARG A 126 -0.69 15.72 5.59
CA ARG A 126 -1.88 16.59 5.64
C ARG A 126 -1.50 17.99 5.16
N LEU A 127 -2.42 18.66 4.47
CA LEU A 127 -2.21 20.03 4.05
C LEU A 127 -2.07 20.94 5.27
N GLY A 128 -1.05 21.80 5.28
CA GLY A 128 -0.83 22.79 6.35
C GLY A 128 -0.35 22.20 7.67
N ALA A 129 0.04 20.93 7.71
CA ALA A 129 0.61 20.30 8.91
C ALA A 129 1.89 19.52 8.56
N PRO A 130 2.81 19.35 9.53
CA PRO A 130 3.96 18.48 9.35
C PRO A 130 3.54 17.05 9.00
N THR A 131 4.29 16.40 8.11
CA THR A 131 4.16 14.97 7.88
C THR A 131 4.58 14.21 9.14
N ILE A 132 3.76 13.25 9.57
CA ILE A 132 3.99 12.47 10.78
C ILE A 132 4.34 11.04 10.41
N THR A 133 5.40 10.50 11.02
CA THR A 133 5.72 9.07 10.97
C THR A 133 5.48 8.47 12.35
N MET A 134 4.63 7.45 12.43
CA MET A 134 4.32 6.75 13.67
C MET A 134 4.79 5.29 13.57
N PRO A 135 5.62 4.80 14.50
CA PRO A 135 5.95 3.40 14.57
C PRO A 135 4.80 2.57 15.12
N ARG A 136 4.85 1.26 14.84
CA ARG A 136 4.02 0.29 15.53
C ARG A 136 4.17 0.45 17.05
N ARG A 137 3.05 0.65 17.75
CA ARG A 137 3.01 0.84 19.21
C ARG A 137 2.61 -0.40 20.01
N SER A 138 2.14 -1.44 19.33
CA SER A 138 1.69 -2.68 19.97
C SER A 138 2.72 -3.78 19.81
N ALA A 139 2.90 -4.59 20.85
CA ALA A 139 3.79 -5.74 20.77
C ALA A 139 3.38 -6.72 19.65
N LEU A 140 4.37 -7.42 19.10
CA LEU A 140 4.19 -8.52 18.18
C LEU A 140 5.29 -9.54 18.49
N TRP A 141 4.91 -10.70 19.00
CA TRP A 141 5.85 -11.76 19.32
C TRP A 141 5.88 -12.77 18.19
N LEU A 142 7.07 -12.99 17.62
CA LEU A 142 7.35 -13.93 16.54
C LEU A 142 8.55 -14.78 16.94
N ASP A 143 8.69 -15.95 16.33
CA ASP A 143 9.94 -16.69 16.46
C ASP A 143 11.06 -15.94 15.71
N PRO A 144 12.33 -16.09 16.12
CA PRO A 144 13.47 -15.44 15.48
C PRO A 144 13.53 -15.74 13.97
N ASP A 145 13.25 -16.98 13.58
CA ASP A 145 13.36 -17.44 12.19
C ASP A 145 12.13 -17.14 11.33
N THR A 146 11.06 -16.55 11.91
CA THR A 146 9.88 -16.17 11.12
C THR A 146 10.28 -15.11 10.09
N ALA A 147 10.09 -15.41 8.81
CA ALA A 147 10.34 -14.45 7.73
C ALA A 147 9.35 -13.27 7.82
N ARG A 148 9.87 -12.04 7.86
CA ARG A 148 9.05 -10.84 8.10
C ARG A 148 9.01 -9.93 6.89
N THR A 149 7.82 -9.41 6.62
CA THR A 149 7.58 -8.29 5.71
C THR A 149 7.22 -7.07 6.54
N ALA A 150 8.07 -6.05 6.55
CA ALA A 150 7.79 -4.82 7.28
C ALA A 150 6.96 -3.87 6.40
N VAL A 151 5.74 -3.56 6.84
CA VAL A 151 4.80 -2.74 6.07
C VAL A 151 4.88 -1.27 6.50
N VAL A 152 5.05 -0.37 5.53
CA VAL A 152 4.90 1.07 5.70
C VAL A 152 3.58 1.49 5.08
N HIS A 153 2.61 1.85 5.91
CA HIS A 153 1.33 2.37 5.46
C HIS A 153 1.43 3.87 5.19
N VAL A 154 0.96 4.31 4.02
CA VAL A 154 1.03 5.71 3.61
C VAL A 154 -0.38 6.29 3.50
N GLU A 155 -0.61 7.39 4.21
CA GLU A 155 -1.84 8.15 4.19
C GLU A 155 -1.59 9.57 3.68
N VAL A 156 -1.89 9.82 2.41
CA VAL A 156 -1.92 11.19 1.86
C VAL A 156 -3.35 11.72 1.96
N ARG A 157 -3.61 12.58 2.95
CA ARG A 157 -4.94 13.17 3.17
C ARG A 157 -5.26 14.24 2.12
N ARG A 158 -6.54 14.54 1.94
CA ARG A 158 -7.02 15.49 0.92
C ARG A 158 -6.25 16.81 0.98
N GLY A 159 -5.74 17.25 -0.17
CA GLY A 159 -4.97 18.48 -0.32
C GLY A 159 -3.46 18.35 -0.07
N ALA A 160 -2.98 17.25 0.51
CA ALA A 160 -1.56 16.95 0.58
C ALA A 160 -1.06 16.30 -0.72
N THR A 161 0.26 16.31 -0.91
CA THR A 161 0.94 15.66 -2.05
C THR A 161 1.77 14.49 -1.57
N LEU A 162 2.04 13.52 -2.45
CA LEU A 162 2.95 12.43 -2.13
C LEU A 162 4.38 12.94 -1.95
N ALA A 163 4.78 13.98 -2.70
CA ALA A 163 6.07 14.65 -2.53
C ALA A 163 6.29 15.14 -1.08
N ALA A 164 5.25 15.67 -0.42
CA ALA A 164 5.34 16.09 0.99
C ALA A 164 5.54 14.92 1.97
N ALA A 165 5.19 13.69 1.56
CA ALA A 165 5.37 12.47 2.35
C ALA A 165 6.67 11.72 2.00
N ALA A 166 7.27 11.96 0.84
CA ALA A 166 8.29 11.11 0.24
C ALA A 166 9.46 10.83 1.16
N ASP A 167 10.08 11.87 1.72
CA ASP A 167 11.21 11.75 2.65
C ASP A 167 10.87 10.94 3.91
N HIS A 168 9.64 11.10 4.42
CA HIS A 168 9.18 10.34 5.57
C HIS A 168 8.96 8.86 5.23
N VAL A 169 8.42 8.56 4.04
CA VAL A 169 8.25 7.18 3.57
C VAL A 169 9.62 6.52 3.38
N LEU A 170 10.57 7.20 2.75
CA LEU A 170 11.92 6.68 2.53
C LEU A 170 12.62 6.35 3.85
N ARG A 171 12.63 7.29 4.81
CA ARG A 171 13.22 7.05 6.14
C ARG A 171 12.49 5.96 6.93
N ALA A 172 11.16 5.92 6.85
CA ALA A 172 10.35 4.91 7.53
C ALA A 172 10.66 3.50 7.00
N ALA A 173 10.72 3.35 5.68
CA ALA A 173 11.01 2.09 5.00
C ALA A 173 12.46 1.64 5.24
N GLU A 174 13.43 2.56 5.17
CA GLU A 174 14.83 2.27 5.48
C GLU A 174 15.02 1.86 6.95
N SER A 175 14.36 2.53 7.90
CA SER A 175 14.37 2.13 9.31
C SER A 175 13.75 0.74 9.50
N ALA A 176 12.60 0.47 8.86
CA ALA A 176 11.92 -0.81 8.96
C ALA A 176 12.75 -1.96 8.35
N SER A 177 13.51 -1.69 7.28
CA SER A 177 14.40 -2.65 6.62
C SER A 177 15.50 -3.20 7.53
N ARG A 178 15.86 -2.46 8.58
CA ARG A 178 16.92 -2.84 9.53
C ARG A 178 16.40 -3.65 10.72
N GLU A 179 15.09 -3.84 10.83
CA GLU A 179 14.53 -4.66 11.91
C GLU A 179 14.87 -6.14 11.70
N GLU A 180 15.09 -6.85 12.80
CA GLU A 180 15.51 -8.25 12.78
C GLU A 180 14.46 -9.13 12.07
N GLY A 181 14.93 -10.05 11.22
CA GLY A 181 14.09 -10.98 10.47
C GLY A 181 13.36 -10.37 9.27
N VAL A 182 13.51 -9.07 9.01
CA VAL A 182 12.90 -8.42 7.84
C VAL A 182 13.62 -8.83 6.56
N ARG A 183 12.89 -9.51 5.68
CA ARG A 183 13.35 -9.95 4.35
C ARG A 183 12.70 -9.15 3.22
N GLU A 184 11.63 -8.41 3.53
CA GLU A 184 10.85 -7.65 2.56
C GLU A 184 10.31 -6.37 3.22
N VAL A 185 10.36 -5.26 2.48
CA VAL A 185 9.66 -4.02 2.83
C VAL A 185 8.49 -3.86 1.88
N GLN A 186 7.30 -3.66 2.43
CA GLN A 186 6.08 -3.46 1.66
C GLN A 186 5.54 -2.06 1.86
N ILE A 187 5.24 -1.35 0.77
CA ILE A 187 4.49 -0.09 0.84
C ILE A 187 3.00 -0.38 0.67
N ASP A 188 2.23 -0.01 1.68
CA ASP A 188 0.77 -0.09 1.65
C ASP A 188 0.19 1.31 1.41
N PHE A 189 -0.21 1.56 0.16
CA PHE A 189 -0.72 2.87 -0.25
C PHE A 189 -1.79 2.72 -1.33
N ASP A 190 -3.02 3.13 -1.02
CA ASP A 190 -4.11 3.29 -1.98
C ASP A 190 -3.87 4.52 -2.87
N CYS A 191 -2.86 4.42 -3.74
CA CYS A 191 -2.37 5.52 -4.56
C CYS A 191 -3.44 5.97 -5.57
N PRO A 192 -3.97 7.20 -5.47
CA PRO A 192 -4.89 7.71 -6.48
C PRO A 192 -4.15 7.90 -7.80
N ARG A 193 -4.88 7.79 -8.92
CA ARG A 193 -4.30 7.89 -10.27
C ARG A 193 -3.41 9.12 -10.47
N SER A 194 -3.77 10.26 -9.87
CA SER A 194 -3.02 11.51 -9.95
C SER A 194 -1.65 11.49 -9.26
N MET A 195 -1.39 10.53 -8.35
CA MET A 195 -0.13 10.44 -7.59
C MET A 195 0.79 9.30 -8.08
N ARG A 196 0.39 8.53 -9.08
CA ARG A 196 1.15 7.34 -9.49
C ARG A 196 2.51 7.64 -10.09
N ALA A 197 2.65 8.77 -10.80
CA ALA A 197 3.95 9.20 -11.31
C ALA A 197 4.92 9.50 -10.14
N ASP A 198 4.47 10.27 -9.15
CA ASP A 198 5.24 10.53 -7.93
C ASP A 198 5.51 9.23 -7.16
N TYR A 199 4.57 8.28 -7.17
CA TYR A 199 4.72 7.01 -6.48
C TYR A 199 5.77 6.12 -7.16
N ALA A 200 5.82 6.08 -8.48
CA ALA A 200 6.87 5.40 -9.22
C ALA A 200 8.26 5.97 -8.90
N VAL A 201 8.38 7.30 -8.84
CA VAL A 201 9.63 7.97 -8.43
C VAL A 201 10.01 7.61 -6.99
N LEU A 202 9.03 7.62 -6.07
CA LEU A 202 9.25 7.21 -4.68
C LEU A 202 9.74 5.76 -4.57
N LEU A 203 9.13 4.84 -5.32
CA LEU A 203 9.50 3.42 -5.33
C LEU A 203 10.90 3.19 -5.88
N ALA A 204 11.28 3.85 -6.99
CA ALA A 204 12.65 3.80 -7.51
C ALA A 204 13.66 4.36 -6.49
N GLY A 205 13.32 5.48 -5.84
CA GLY A 205 14.13 6.05 -4.76
C GLY A 205 14.25 5.12 -3.55
N LEU A 206 13.23 4.33 -3.25
CA LEU A 206 13.27 3.35 -2.18
C LEU A 206 14.10 2.13 -2.56
N ARG A 207 13.92 1.60 -3.77
CA ARG A 207 14.67 0.44 -4.26
C ARG A 207 16.18 0.70 -4.22
N ALA A 208 16.60 1.92 -4.57
CA ALA A 208 17.99 2.36 -4.50
C ALA A 208 18.58 2.41 -3.07
N ARG A 209 17.74 2.53 -2.03
CA ARG A 209 18.16 2.60 -0.61
C ARG A 209 18.12 1.25 0.09
N LEU A 210 17.25 0.34 -0.34
CA LEU A 210 17.07 -0.96 0.30
C LEU A 210 18.18 -1.94 -0.12
N PRO A 211 18.69 -2.78 0.81
CA PRO A 211 19.65 -3.84 0.47
C PRO A 211 19.14 -4.72 -0.67
N ARG A 212 20.01 -5.09 -1.62
CA ARG A 212 19.63 -5.95 -2.76
C ARG A 212 19.04 -7.30 -2.36
N ALA A 213 19.45 -7.83 -1.21
CA ALA A 213 18.93 -9.08 -0.67
C ALA A 213 17.49 -8.97 -0.12
N GLN A 214 17.01 -7.76 0.17
CA GLN A 214 15.64 -7.54 0.62
C GLN A 214 14.73 -7.20 -0.55
N ARG A 215 13.54 -7.79 -0.57
CA ARG A 215 12.50 -7.46 -1.54
C ARG A 215 11.82 -6.14 -1.20
N LEU A 216 11.43 -5.42 -2.24
CA LEU A 216 10.51 -4.30 -2.18
C LEU A 216 9.19 -4.75 -2.80
N SER A 217 8.08 -4.62 -2.07
CA SER A 217 6.76 -4.90 -2.60
C SER A 217 5.77 -3.77 -2.34
N ILE A 218 4.62 -3.83 -3.03
CA ILE A 218 3.51 -2.93 -2.79
C ILE A 218 2.21 -3.71 -2.65
N THR A 219 1.30 -3.24 -1.81
CA THR A 219 -0.11 -3.61 -1.96
C THR A 219 -0.68 -2.89 -3.18
N ALA A 220 -1.67 -3.50 -3.81
CA ALA A 220 -2.38 -2.93 -4.93
C ALA A 220 -3.88 -3.15 -4.79
N LEU A 221 -4.67 -2.17 -5.22
CA LEU A 221 -6.07 -2.44 -5.52
C LEU A 221 -6.12 -3.43 -6.70
N GLY A 222 -6.92 -4.48 -6.62
CA GLY A 222 -7.04 -5.44 -7.72
C GLY A 222 -7.50 -4.79 -9.03
N SER A 223 -8.26 -3.69 -8.95
CA SER A 223 -8.58 -2.83 -10.10
C SER A 223 -7.36 -2.36 -10.91
N TRP A 224 -6.20 -2.15 -10.28
CA TRP A 224 -4.98 -1.79 -10.98
C TRP A 224 -4.49 -2.91 -11.89
N CYS A 225 -4.72 -4.17 -11.51
CA CYS A 225 -4.28 -5.35 -12.24
C CYS A 225 -5.25 -5.76 -13.37
N ALA A 226 -6.41 -5.12 -13.47
CA ALA A 226 -7.45 -5.48 -14.44
C ALA A 226 -7.31 -4.75 -15.78
N SER A 227 -6.88 -3.49 -15.77
CA SER A 227 -6.94 -2.63 -16.98
C SER A 227 -5.86 -1.54 -17.04
N ASP A 228 -5.02 -1.43 -16.01
CA ASP A 228 -4.07 -0.34 -15.88
C ASP A 228 -2.65 -0.81 -16.19
N ARG A 229 -1.86 0.01 -16.90
CA ARG A 229 -0.48 -0.36 -17.30
C ARG A 229 0.61 0.27 -16.44
N TRP A 230 0.26 1.18 -15.53
CA TRP A 230 1.28 1.91 -14.76
C TRP A 230 2.14 1.01 -13.87
N LEU A 231 1.67 -0.20 -13.55
CA LEU A 231 2.43 -1.20 -12.81
C LEU A 231 3.53 -1.86 -13.64
N ALA A 232 3.56 -1.72 -14.97
CA ALA A 232 4.60 -2.34 -15.79
C ALA A 232 5.99 -1.77 -15.47
N ASP A 233 6.07 -0.47 -15.17
CA ASP A 233 7.33 0.27 -15.11
C ASP A 233 7.77 0.64 -13.67
N VAL A 234 7.07 0.15 -12.63
CA VAL A 234 7.47 0.43 -11.24
C VAL A 234 8.61 -0.48 -10.76
N ASP A 235 9.58 0.09 -10.06
CA ASP A 235 10.78 -0.63 -9.61
C ASP A 235 10.53 -1.36 -8.27
N VAL A 236 9.81 -2.47 -8.33
CA VAL A 236 9.45 -3.32 -7.17
C VAL A 236 9.58 -4.80 -7.53
N ASP A 237 9.95 -5.64 -6.57
CA ASP A 237 10.08 -7.08 -6.78
C ASP A 237 8.72 -7.80 -6.82
N ARG A 238 7.68 -7.19 -6.23
CA ARG A 238 6.35 -7.81 -6.10
C ARG A 238 5.21 -6.78 -6.03
N VAL A 239 4.12 -7.11 -6.70
CA VAL A 239 2.82 -6.42 -6.55
C VAL A 239 1.82 -7.39 -5.91
N VAL A 240 1.16 -6.96 -4.84
CA VAL A 240 0.19 -7.78 -4.10
C VAL A 240 -1.23 -7.20 -4.27
N PRO A 241 -1.99 -7.60 -5.30
CA PRO A 241 -3.40 -7.25 -5.42
C PRO A 241 -4.20 -7.76 -4.22
N MET A 242 -4.90 -6.85 -3.55
CA MET A 242 -5.86 -7.18 -2.51
C MET A 242 -7.20 -7.53 -3.17
N LEU A 243 -7.40 -8.80 -3.48
CA LEU A 243 -8.63 -9.31 -4.08
C LEU A 243 -9.70 -9.55 -3.01
N PHE A 244 -10.02 -8.53 -2.22
CA PHE A 244 -11.09 -8.59 -1.23
C PHE A 244 -11.58 -7.18 -0.92
N GLY A 245 -12.79 -7.08 -0.39
CA GLY A 245 -13.45 -5.80 -0.16
C GLY A 245 -14.66 -5.63 -1.08
N PRO A 246 -15.42 -4.53 -0.92
CA PRO A 246 -16.65 -4.32 -1.66
C PRO A 246 -16.40 -4.00 -3.14
N GLY A 247 -17.44 -4.15 -3.96
CA GLY A 247 -17.47 -3.66 -5.33
C GLY A 247 -16.53 -4.40 -6.28
N HIS A 248 -15.69 -3.65 -7.00
CA HIS A 248 -14.89 -4.16 -8.11
C HIS A 248 -13.91 -5.27 -7.68
N GLU A 249 -13.37 -5.18 -6.47
CA GLU A 249 -12.39 -6.16 -5.97
C GLU A 249 -13.02 -7.53 -5.70
N ALA A 250 -14.25 -7.57 -5.17
CA ALA A 250 -15.01 -8.81 -5.04
C ALA A 250 -15.31 -9.45 -6.40
N GLY A 251 -15.60 -8.65 -7.42
CA GLY A 251 -15.85 -9.13 -8.79
C GLY A 251 -14.61 -9.73 -9.44
N LEU A 252 -13.43 -9.14 -9.22
CA LEU A 252 -12.15 -9.71 -9.66
C LEU A 252 -11.83 -11.03 -8.96
N LEU A 253 -12.01 -11.07 -7.64
CA LEU A 253 -11.82 -12.29 -6.86
C LEU A 253 -12.75 -13.41 -7.33
N HIS A 254 -14.02 -13.08 -7.57
CA HIS A 254 -15.00 -14.04 -8.06
C HIS A 254 -14.59 -14.62 -9.43
N ARG A 255 -14.15 -13.77 -10.36
CA ARG A 255 -13.67 -14.23 -11.68
C ARG A 255 -12.43 -15.11 -11.57
N ALA A 256 -11.44 -14.70 -10.77
CA ALA A 256 -10.24 -15.49 -10.52
C ALA A 256 -10.60 -16.89 -10.00
N ARG A 257 -11.63 -17.01 -9.16
CA ARG A 257 -12.11 -18.32 -8.67
C ARG A 257 -12.90 -19.11 -9.70
N ALA A 258 -13.83 -18.46 -10.40
CA ALA A 258 -14.82 -19.14 -11.23
C ALA A 258 -14.26 -19.59 -12.58
N SER A 259 -13.36 -18.80 -13.17
CA SER A 259 -12.89 -18.98 -14.55
C SER A 259 -11.42 -19.38 -14.64
N GLY A 260 -10.68 -19.26 -13.54
CA GLY A 260 -9.22 -19.37 -13.56
C GLY A 260 -8.54 -18.27 -14.37
N GLU A 261 -9.27 -17.24 -14.80
CA GLU A 261 -8.73 -16.15 -15.61
C GLU A 261 -7.65 -15.41 -14.81
N PRO A 262 -6.40 -15.38 -15.31
CA PRO A 262 -5.35 -14.65 -14.63
C PRO A 262 -5.60 -13.15 -14.73
N LEU A 263 -5.18 -12.40 -13.72
CA LEU A 263 -5.16 -10.94 -13.76
C LEU A 263 -4.41 -10.46 -15.02
N ARG A 264 -4.89 -9.39 -15.66
CA ARG A 264 -4.33 -8.97 -16.96
C ARG A 264 -2.88 -8.52 -16.83
N GLU A 265 -2.56 -7.78 -15.77
CA GLU A 265 -1.19 -7.40 -15.40
C GLU A 265 -0.41 -8.63 -14.90
N PRO A 266 0.64 -9.09 -15.61
CA PRO A 266 1.41 -10.27 -15.21
C PRO A 266 2.03 -10.17 -13.82
N ARG A 267 2.48 -8.99 -13.39
CA ARG A 267 3.11 -8.79 -12.07
C ARG A 267 2.17 -9.04 -10.89
N CYS A 268 0.86 -9.09 -11.12
CA CYS A 268 -0.14 -9.35 -10.11
C CYS A 268 -0.49 -10.84 -9.92
N ARG A 269 0.13 -11.75 -10.68
CA ARG A 269 -0.25 -13.18 -10.69
C ARG A 269 0.50 -14.01 -9.66
N ASP A 270 1.73 -13.61 -9.31
CA ASP A 270 2.61 -14.41 -8.46
C ASP A 270 2.28 -14.29 -6.97
N ALA A 271 1.84 -13.11 -6.54
CA ALA A 271 1.42 -12.86 -5.17
C ALA A 271 0.01 -12.31 -5.15
N ILE A 272 -0.85 -12.82 -4.27
CA ILE A 272 -2.23 -12.33 -4.16
C ILE A 272 -2.59 -12.14 -2.68
N GLY A 273 -3.29 -11.04 -2.38
CA GLY A 273 -3.93 -10.78 -1.11
C GLY A 273 -5.37 -11.30 -1.10
N VAL A 274 -5.72 -12.13 -0.12
CA VAL A 274 -7.09 -12.61 0.12
C VAL A 274 -7.53 -12.31 1.55
N ARG A 275 -8.84 -12.30 1.80
CA ARG A 275 -9.35 -12.21 3.17
C ARG A 275 -9.23 -13.58 3.84
N GLU A 276 -8.98 -13.61 5.14
CA GLU A 276 -9.01 -14.83 5.93
C GLU A 276 -10.31 -15.65 5.71
N GLY A 277 -10.17 -16.96 5.55
CA GLY A 277 -11.29 -17.89 5.35
C GLY A 277 -11.78 -17.96 3.90
N ASP A 278 -11.27 -17.09 3.03
CA ASP A 278 -11.58 -17.12 1.60
C ASP A 278 -11.14 -18.43 0.94
N PRO A 279 -11.94 -19.01 0.02
CA PRO A 279 -11.57 -20.25 -0.65
C PRO A 279 -10.33 -20.08 -1.53
N PRO A 280 -9.59 -21.18 -1.80
CA PRO A 280 -8.41 -21.18 -2.65
C PRO A 280 -8.66 -20.57 -4.03
N LEU A 281 -7.59 -20.03 -4.64
CA LEU A 281 -7.60 -19.48 -5.99
C LEU A 281 -7.09 -20.52 -6.98
N THR A 282 -7.58 -20.44 -8.23
CA THR A 282 -7.07 -21.19 -9.37
C THR A 282 -6.76 -20.20 -10.49
N PRO A 283 -5.59 -20.24 -11.16
CA PRO A 283 -4.41 -20.95 -10.70
C PRO A 283 -3.96 -20.43 -9.33
N THR A 284 -3.31 -21.31 -8.59
CA THR A 284 -2.74 -21.01 -7.29
C THR A 284 -1.58 -20.02 -7.42
N PRO A 285 -1.57 -18.89 -6.67
CA PRO A 285 -0.43 -17.98 -6.67
C PRO A 285 0.78 -18.59 -5.94
N ARG A 286 1.98 -18.13 -6.28
CA ARG A 286 3.23 -18.54 -5.61
C ARG A 286 3.25 -18.13 -4.14
N THR A 287 2.76 -16.93 -3.82
CA THR A 287 2.60 -16.46 -2.44
C THR A 287 1.19 -15.94 -2.19
N LEU A 288 0.60 -16.34 -1.08
CA LEU A 288 -0.70 -15.84 -0.61
C LEU A 288 -0.52 -14.96 0.62
N PHE A 289 -0.91 -13.69 0.51
CA PHE A 289 -1.05 -12.80 1.65
C PHE A 289 -2.46 -12.93 2.23
N VAL A 290 -2.58 -13.28 3.50
CA VAL A 290 -3.87 -13.50 4.16
C VAL A 290 -4.16 -12.35 5.11
N PHE A 291 -5.18 -11.57 4.78
CA PHE A 291 -5.61 -10.43 5.55
C PHE A 291 -6.65 -10.85 6.60
N PRO A 292 -6.42 -10.61 7.89
CA PRO A 292 -7.32 -11.04 8.94
C PRO A 292 -8.70 -10.37 8.84
N ARG A 293 -9.75 -11.03 9.33
CA ARG A 293 -11.04 -10.38 9.63
C ARG A 293 -11.03 -9.65 10.98
N SER A 294 -10.16 -10.06 11.88
CA SER A 294 -9.89 -9.44 13.18
C SER A 294 -8.53 -9.91 13.70
N ARG A 295 -8.03 -9.36 14.82
CA ARG A 295 -6.71 -9.72 15.36
C ARG A 295 -6.51 -11.24 15.41
N TRP A 296 -5.32 -11.69 15.06
CA TRP A 296 -4.97 -13.09 15.16
C TRP A 296 -4.86 -13.52 16.62
N THR A 297 -5.43 -14.69 16.91
CA THR A 297 -4.92 -15.54 17.98
C THR A 297 -3.95 -16.53 17.36
N ARG A 298 -3.04 -17.09 18.15
CA ARG A 298 -2.07 -18.10 17.69
C ARG A 298 -2.77 -19.27 16.98
N ASP A 299 -3.78 -19.86 17.60
CA ASP A 299 -4.47 -21.03 17.05
C ASP A 299 -5.16 -20.73 15.72
N ARG A 300 -5.77 -19.54 15.61
CA ARG A 300 -6.44 -19.08 14.39
C ARG A 300 -5.43 -18.81 13.27
N ALA A 301 -4.30 -18.20 13.59
CA ALA A 301 -3.21 -17.99 12.65
C ALA A 301 -2.64 -19.31 12.13
N VAL A 302 -2.39 -20.28 13.01
CA VAL A 302 -1.91 -21.63 12.64
C VAL A 302 -2.95 -22.37 11.78
N HIS A 303 -4.22 -22.33 12.18
CA HIS A 303 -5.31 -22.95 11.42
C HIS A 303 -5.38 -22.37 10.01
N GLU A 304 -5.40 -21.04 9.90
CA GLU A 304 -5.50 -20.35 8.63
C GLU A 304 -4.28 -20.60 7.75
N ALA A 305 -3.07 -20.55 8.32
CA ALA A 305 -1.85 -20.83 7.57
C ALA A 305 -1.85 -22.24 6.97
N ARG A 306 -2.31 -23.26 7.72
CA ARG A 306 -2.46 -24.63 7.20
C ARG A 306 -3.52 -24.71 6.10
N ARG A 307 -4.64 -24.00 6.26
CA ARG A 307 -5.73 -23.96 5.28
C ARG A 307 -5.27 -23.33 3.96
N ALA A 308 -4.65 -22.15 4.04
CA ALA A 308 -4.06 -21.43 2.92
C ALA A 308 -2.91 -22.23 2.27
N GLY A 309 -2.05 -22.85 3.07
CA GLY A 309 -0.90 -23.64 2.62
C GLY A 309 -1.29 -24.85 1.76
N ARG A 310 -2.39 -25.53 2.09
CA ARG A 310 -2.91 -26.63 1.25
C ARG A 310 -3.32 -26.16 -0.14
N GLY A 311 -3.89 -24.97 -0.26
CA GLY A 311 -4.26 -24.37 -1.54
C GLY A 311 -3.07 -23.89 -2.37
N THR A 312 -1.89 -23.70 -1.74
CA THR A 312 -0.66 -23.22 -2.40
C THR A 312 0.26 -24.32 -2.93
N ARG A 313 -0.04 -25.59 -2.69
CA ARG A 313 0.73 -26.72 -3.22
C ARG A 313 0.28 -27.06 -4.64
N PRO A 314 1.22 -27.21 -5.61
CA PRO A 314 0.84 -27.73 -6.91
C PRO A 314 0.22 -29.11 -6.73
N ALA A 315 -0.88 -29.38 -7.45
CA ALA A 315 -1.44 -30.72 -7.50
C ALA A 315 -0.35 -31.65 -8.01
N THR A 316 0.09 -32.60 -7.17
CA THR A 316 0.97 -33.68 -7.61
C THR A 316 0.20 -34.44 -8.68
N ARG A 317 0.65 -34.35 -9.94
CA ARG A 317 0.18 -35.24 -10.99
C ARG A 317 0.62 -36.64 -10.59
N GLY A 318 -0.33 -37.45 -10.13
CA GLY A 318 -0.20 -38.91 -10.07
C GLY A 318 -0.32 -39.51 -11.45
#